data_AF-D4ZAH7-F1
#
_entry.id   AF-D4ZAH7-F1
#
_cell.length_a   1.000
_cell.length_b   1.000
_cell.length_c   1.000
_cell.angle_alpha   90.00
_cell.angle_beta   90.00
_cell.angle_gamma   90.00
#
_symmetry.space_group_name_H-M   'P 1'
#
loop_
_entity.id
_entity.type
_entity.pdbx_description
1 polymer ?
#
loop_
_entity_poly.entity_id
_entity_poly.type
_entity_poly.pdbx_seq_one_letter_code
_entity_poly.pdbx_strand_id
1 'polypeptide(L)'
;MLTCGSHMSLKTSINPPVFFSSLLLIILIVFVCSMWPGQSQEVFQLVQTWIQVKAGWLYILGVAIFLIFIIFVMVSRFGDIKLGPDHAEPDYSYKSWIAMLFSAGMGIGLMFFGVAEPVMHYMAPPDATPESIRRQKMP
;
A
#
# COMPACT_ATOMS: atom_id res chain seq x y z
N MET A 1 13.39 -9.83 -48.52
CA MET A 1 13.60 -11.07 -47.75
C MET A 1 14.81 -10.86 -46.83
N LEU A 2 14.63 -10.21 -45.69
CA LEU A 2 15.67 -10.05 -44.65
C LEU A 2 14.99 -10.15 -43.29
N THR A 3 14.89 -11.38 -42.79
CA THR A 3 14.55 -11.69 -41.40
C THR A 3 15.82 -11.54 -40.57
N CYS A 4 16.00 -10.41 -39.90
CA CYS A 4 16.98 -10.31 -38.81
C CYS A 4 16.29 -10.80 -37.54
N GLY A 5 16.51 -12.08 -37.22
CA GLY A 5 16.12 -12.65 -35.94
C GLY A 5 16.98 -12.04 -34.83
N SER A 6 16.42 -11.12 -34.06
CA SER A 6 17.01 -10.69 -32.80
C SER A 6 16.85 -11.82 -31.78
N HIS A 7 17.92 -12.59 -31.62
CA HIS A 7 18.09 -13.48 -30.47
C HIS A 7 18.12 -12.65 -29.18
N MET A 8 16.95 -12.37 -28.60
CA MET A 8 16.87 -11.95 -27.20
C MET A 8 17.29 -13.14 -26.34
N SER A 9 18.58 -13.20 -26.00
CA SER A 9 19.07 -14.07 -24.94
C SER A 9 18.44 -13.61 -23.63
N LEU A 10 17.39 -14.31 -23.20
CA LEU A 10 16.82 -14.18 -21.87
C LEU A 10 17.84 -14.69 -20.86
N LYS A 11 18.83 -13.88 -20.53
CA LYS A 11 19.60 -14.06 -19.31
C LYS A 11 18.68 -13.65 -18.17
N THR A 12 17.99 -14.63 -17.59
CA THR A 12 17.33 -14.47 -16.29
C THR A 12 18.41 -14.15 -15.27
N SER A 13 18.61 -12.87 -14.97
CA SER A 13 19.51 -12.41 -13.91
C SER A 13 18.82 -12.59 -12.56
N ILE A 14 18.61 -13.84 -12.14
CA ILE A 14 18.28 -14.13 -10.74
C ILE A 14 19.53 -13.84 -9.93
N ASN A 15 19.41 -12.94 -8.95
CA ASN A 15 20.41 -12.74 -7.92
C ASN A 15 20.24 -13.87 -6.88
N PRO A 16 21.06 -14.94 -6.92
CA PRO A 16 20.75 -16.16 -6.18
C PRO A 16 20.71 -15.93 -4.65
N PRO A 17 21.64 -15.17 -4.04
CA PRO A 17 21.57 -14.85 -2.61
C PRO A 17 20.23 -14.25 -2.15
N VAL A 18 19.71 -13.25 -2.86
CA VAL A 18 18.48 -12.55 -2.45
C VAL A 18 17.25 -13.41 -2.71
N PHE A 19 17.24 -14.16 -3.80
CA PHE A 19 16.12 -15.03 -4.16
C PHE A 19 15.97 -16.18 -3.15
N PHE A 20 17.05 -16.90 -2.87
CA PHE A 20 16.99 -18.03 -1.94
C PHE A 20 16.78 -17.60 -0.49
N SER A 21 17.35 -16.48 -0.05
CA SER A 21 17.11 -15.97 1.31
C SER A 21 15.64 -15.60 1.52
N SER A 22 15.04 -14.90 0.56
CA SER A 22 13.65 -14.45 0.65
C SER A 22 12.68 -15.63 0.56
N LEU A 23 12.93 -16.57 -0.36
CA LEU A 23 12.12 -17.77 -0.52
C LEU A 23 12.13 -18.63 0.75
N LEU A 24 13.31 -18.87 1.33
CA LEU A 24 13.44 -19.66 2.56
C LEU A 24 12.72 -19.00 3.73
N LEU A 25 12.84 -17.68 3.86
CA LEU A 25 12.17 -16.92 4.92
C LEU A 25 10.63 -16.99 4.76
N ILE A 26 10.11 -16.83 3.55
CA ILE A 26 8.66 -16.92 3.28
C ILE A 26 8.15 -18.33 3.61
N ILE A 27 8.83 -19.38 3.14
CA ILE A 27 8.42 -20.78 3.40
C ILE A 27 8.42 -21.06 4.90
N LEU A 28 9.44 -20.61 5.62
CA LEU A 28 9.54 -20.80 7.07
C LEU A 28 8.38 -20.11 7.81
N ILE A 29 8.08 -18.84 7.49
CA ILE A 29 6.99 -18.09 8.12
C ILE A 29 5.65 -18.76 7.82
N VAL A 30 5.38 -19.11 6.56
CA VAL A 30 4.13 -19.79 6.17
C VAL A 30 3.98 -21.13 6.89
N PHE A 31 5.05 -21.91 6.98
CA PHE A 31 5.03 -23.20 7.68
C PHE A 31 4.71 -23.05 9.17
N VAL A 32 5.35 -22.11 9.86
CA VAL A 32 5.09 -21.83 11.29
C VAL A 32 3.66 -21.34 11.50
N CYS A 33 3.18 -20.41 10.69
CA CYS A 33 1.81 -19.89 10.79
C CYS A 33 0.75 -20.97 10.48
N SER A 34 1.05 -21.91 9.57
CA SER A 34 0.14 -22.99 9.23
C SER A 34 0.06 -24.09 10.31
N MET A 35 1.14 -24.34 11.04
CA MET A 35 1.17 -25.36 12.10
C MET A 35 0.53 -24.86 13.41
N TRP A 36 0.71 -23.58 13.74
CA TRP A 36 0.23 -22.97 14.98
C TRP A 36 -0.47 -21.62 14.73
N PRO A 37 -1.70 -21.65 14.19
CA PRO A 37 -2.42 -20.42 13.83
C PRO A 37 -2.80 -19.57 15.06
N GLY A 38 -3.21 -20.21 16.17
CA GLY A 38 -3.66 -19.51 17.38
C GLY A 38 -2.53 -18.70 18.03
N GLN A 39 -1.39 -19.34 18.32
CA GLN A 39 -0.24 -18.63 18.91
C GLN A 39 0.31 -17.56 17.95
N SER A 40 0.34 -17.83 16.64
CA SER A 40 0.80 -16.85 15.65
C SER A 40 -0.08 -15.60 15.65
N GLN A 41 -1.40 -15.77 15.77
CA GLN A 41 -2.34 -14.64 15.83
C GLN A 41 -2.10 -13.79 17.09
N GLU A 42 -1.93 -14.40 18.26
CA GLU A 42 -1.66 -13.66 19.51
C GLU A 42 -0.36 -12.87 19.44
N VAL A 43 0.71 -13.49 18.89
CA VAL A 43 1.99 -12.82 18.69
C VAL A 43 1.85 -11.64 17.73
N PHE A 44 1.15 -11.81 16.60
CA PHE A 44 0.94 -10.71 15.66
C PHE A 44 0.12 -9.57 16.26
N GLN A 45 -0.92 -9.86 17.03
CA GLN A 45 -1.70 -8.85 17.73
C GLN A 45 -0.84 -8.10 18.76
N LEU A 46 -0.06 -8.81 19.57
CA LEU A 46 0.83 -8.20 20.56
C LEU A 46 1.86 -7.27 19.90
N VAL A 47 2.49 -7.72 18.81
CA VAL A 47 3.46 -6.92 18.05
C VAL A 47 2.77 -5.71 17.41
N GLN A 48 1.60 -5.89 16.80
CA GLN A 48 0.83 -4.80 16.20
C GLN A 48 0.49 -3.73 17.24
N THR A 49 -0.08 -4.12 18.39
CA THR A 49 -0.42 -3.19 19.47
C THR A 49 0.83 -2.50 20.02
N TRP A 50 1.94 -3.24 20.20
CA TRP A 50 3.18 -2.65 20.68
C TRP A 50 3.72 -1.58 19.73
N ILE A 51 3.74 -1.86 18.42
CA ILE A 51 4.14 -0.89 17.39
C ILE A 51 3.20 0.32 17.40
N GLN A 52 1.89 0.11 17.46
CA GLN A 52 0.91 1.20 17.50
C GLN A 52 1.11 2.11 18.72
N VAL A 53 1.33 1.54 19.91
CA VAL A 53 1.50 2.31 21.15
C VAL A 53 2.84 3.04 21.18
N LYS A 54 3.93 2.40 20.74
CA LYS A 54 5.28 2.99 20.83
C LYS A 54 5.67 3.85 19.63
N ALA A 55 5.31 3.41 18.43
CA ALA A 55 5.68 4.05 17.17
C ALA A 55 4.52 4.80 16.50
N GLY A 56 3.31 4.79 17.07
CA GLY A 56 2.16 5.48 16.48
C GLY A 56 2.36 6.99 16.30
N TRP A 57 3.00 7.66 17.26
CA TRP A 57 3.31 9.09 17.14
C TRP A 57 4.31 9.35 16.01
N LEU A 58 5.33 8.50 15.85
CA LEU A 58 6.33 8.58 14.79
C LEU A 58 5.68 8.31 13.43
N TYR A 59 4.74 7.37 13.37
CA TYR A 59 3.97 7.08 12.15
C TYR A 59 3.16 8.28 11.70
N ILE A 60 2.37 8.91 12.59
CA ILE A 60 1.56 10.09 12.26
C ILE A 60 2.45 11.26 11.83
N LEU A 61 3.54 11.50 12.56
CA LEU A 61 4.50 12.55 12.23
C LEU A 61 5.20 12.28 10.89
N GLY A 62 5.57 11.04 10.62
CA GLY A 62 6.20 10.63 9.36
C GLY A 62 5.27 10.85 8.16
N VAL A 63 4.00 10.47 8.28
CA VAL A 63 2.99 10.73 7.23
C VAL A 63 2.80 12.24 7.02
N ALA A 64 2.71 13.01 8.10
CA ALA A 64 2.58 14.47 8.01
C ALA A 64 3.80 15.13 7.33
N ILE A 65 5.02 14.72 7.70
CA ILE A 65 6.26 15.21 7.08
C ILE A 65 6.30 14.83 5.60
N PHE A 66 5.95 13.60 5.25
CA PHE A 66 5.95 13.15 3.85
C PHE A 66 4.92 13.94 3.03
N LEU A 67 3.74 14.21 3.57
CA LEU A 67 2.72 15.04 2.93
C LEU A 67 3.21 16.48 2.71
N ILE A 68 3.82 17.10 3.72
CA ILE A 68 4.40 18.44 3.60
C ILE A 68 5.53 18.42 2.57
N PHE A 69 6.37 17.39 2.56
CA PHE A 69 7.48 17.23 1.63
C PHE A 69 6.99 17.14 0.17
N ILE A 70 5.97 16.32 -0.13
CA ILE A 70 5.45 16.23 -1.50
C ILE A 70 4.78 17.54 -1.96
N ILE A 71 4.08 18.25 -1.07
CA ILE A 71 3.48 19.56 -1.38
C ILE A 71 4.59 20.59 -1.62
N PHE A 72 5.63 20.57 -0.78
CA PHE A 72 6.79 21.42 -0.96
C PHE A 72 7.47 21.18 -2.31
N VAL A 73 7.72 19.92 -2.67
CA VAL A 73 8.29 19.57 -3.99
C VAL A 73 7.39 20.04 -5.12
N MET A 74 6.08 19.85 -5.01
CA MET A 74 5.08 20.26 -6.01
C MET A 74 5.06 21.78 -6.26
N VAL A 75 5.19 22.61 -5.22
CA VAL A 75 5.13 24.08 -5.34
C VAL A 75 6.52 24.70 -5.59
N SER A 76 7.58 23.99 -5.22
CA SER A 76 8.96 24.45 -5.42
C SER A 76 9.41 24.32 -6.88
N ARG A 77 10.53 24.98 -7.20
CA ARG A 77 11.27 24.83 -8.48
C ARG A 77 11.64 23.38 -8.83
N PHE A 78 11.60 22.45 -7.87
CA PHE A 78 11.90 21.04 -8.10
C PHE A 78 10.76 20.32 -8.82
N GLY A 79 9.53 20.84 -8.77
CA GLY A 79 8.38 20.29 -9.50
C GLY A 79 8.45 20.51 -11.01
N ASP A 80 9.18 21.52 -11.46
CA ASP A 80 9.34 21.84 -12.89
C ASP A 80 10.38 20.94 -13.59
N ILE A 81 11.13 20.14 -12.83
CA ILE A 81 12.17 19.27 -13.35
C ILE A 81 11.54 18.06 -14.03
N LYS A 82 11.80 17.90 -15.33
CA LYS A 82 11.39 16.70 -16.08
C LYS A 82 12.18 15.49 -15.60
N LEU A 83 11.47 14.40 -15.32
CA LEU A 83 12.06 13.09 -14.98
C LEU A 83 12.54 12.38 -16.25
N GLY A 84 13.64 12.85 -16.82
CA GLY A 84 14.23 12.32 -18.05
C GLY A 84 15.19 13.32 -18.69
N PRO A 85 15.76 13.00 -19.87
CA PRO A 85 16.51 13.97 -20.66
C PRO A 85 15.68 15.25 -20.92
N ASP A 86 16.31 16.42 -21.07
CA ASP A 86 15.61 17.71 -21.23
C ASP A 86 14.61 17.74 -22.41
N HIS A 87 14.90 16.93 -23.44
CA HIS A 87 14.09 16.76 -24.65
C HIS A 87 13.13 15.57 -24.61
N ALA A 88 12.95 14.93 -23.45
CA ALA A 88 12.00 13.84 -23.32
C ALA A 88 10.56 14.33 -23.51
N GLU A 89 9.82 13.60 -24.33
CA GLU A 89 8.38 13.69 -24.48
C GLU A 89 7.70 12.59 -23.65
N PRO A 90 6.48 12.79 -23.17
CA PRO A 90 5.78 11.76 -22.40
C PRO A 90 5.41 10.55 -23.27
N ASP A 91 5.85 9.36 -22.86
CA ASP A 91 5.54 8.10 -23.55
C ASP A 91 4.03 7.77 -23.59
N TYR A 92 3.26 8.30 -22.64
CA TYR A 92 1.83 8.07 -22.51
C TYR A 92 1.04 9.37 -22.55
N SER A 93 -0.12 9.34 -23.21
CA SER A 93 -1.06 10.47 -23.17
C SER A 93 -1.52 10.77 -21.74
N TYR A 94 -1.80 12.03 -21.44
CA TYR A 94 -2.22 12.48 -20.11
C TYR A 94 -3.40 11.67 -19.53
N LYS A 95 -4.40 11.33 -20.37
CA LYS A 95 -5.55 10.51 -19.97
C LYS A 95 -5.14 9.08 -19.61
N SER A 96 -4.24 8.48 -20.40
CA SER A 96 -3.72 7.14 -20.12
C SER A 96 -2.86 7.14 -18.86
N TRP A 97 -2.09 8.19 -18.62
CA TRP A 97 -1.27 8.34 -17.41
C TRP A 97 -2.12 8.42 -16.13
N ILE A 98 -3.20 9.21 -16.12
CA ILE A 98 -4.14 9.25 -15.00
C ILE A 98 -4.79 7.86 -14.78
N ALA A 99 -5.17 7.17 -15.86
CA ALA A 99 -5.75 5.84 -15.74
C ALA A 99 -4.78 4.83 -15.11
N MET A 100 -3.48 4.90 -15.44
CA MET A 100 -2.45 4.07 -14.82
C MET A 100 -2.26 4.39 -13.33
N LEU A 101 -2.25 5.67 -12.95
CA LEU A 101 -2.17 6.06 -11.53
C LEU A 101 -3.39 5.57 -10.73
N PHE A 102 -4.59 5.68 -11.31
CA PHE A 102 -5.80 5.16 -10.69
C PHE A 102 -5.73 3.64 -10.52
N SER A 103 -5.32 2.90 -11.56
CA SER A 103 -5.16 1.46 -11.48
C SER A 103 -4.10 1.02 -10.47
N ALA A 104 -3.01 1.78 -10.33
CA ALA A 104 -1.96 1.49 -9.34
C ALA A 104 -2.42 1.76 -7.90
N GLY A 105 -3.29 2.77 -7.70
CA GLY A 105 -3.81 3.15 -6.38
C GLY A 105 -5.01 2.33 -5.90
N MET A 106 -5.87 1.86 -6.82
CA MET A 106 -7.07 1.09 -6.48
C MET A 106 -6.73 -0.38 -6.19
N GLY A 107 -6.25 -0.65 -4.98
CA GLY A 107 -5.91 -2.01 -4.53
C GLY A 107 -7.07 -2.77 -3.88
N ILE A 108 -6.78 -4.00 -3.47
CA ILE A 108 -7.69 -4.87 -2.71
C ILE A 108 -8.20 -4.21 -1.42
N GLY A 109 -7.40 -3.32 -0.83
CA GLY A 109 -7.76 -2.57 0.37
C GLY A 109 -9.05 -1.77 0.24
N LEU A 110 -9.30 -1.11 -0.90
CA LEU A 110 -10.53 -0.34 -1.08
C LEU A 110 -11.77 -1.23 -1.27
N MET A 111 -11.61 -2.43 -1.86
CA MET A 111 -12.72 -3.37 -1.99
C MET A 111 -13.16 -3.94 -0.64
N PHE A 112 -12.21 -4.20 0.27
CA PHE A 112 -12.51 -4.70 1.61
C PHE A 112 -12.93 -3.58 2.57
N PHE A 113 -12.10 -2.55 2.72
CA PHE A 113 -12.36 -1.46 3.67
C PHE A 113 -13.45 -0.50 3.19
N GLY A 114 -13.73 -0.41 1.89
CA GLY A 114 -14.80 0.45 1.36
C GLY A 114 -16.21 0.08 1.83
N VAL A 115 -16.44 -1.19 2.21
CA VAL A 115 -17.70 -1.64 2.83
C VAL A 115 -17.51 -1.90 4.32
N ALA A 116 -16.36 -2.45 4.73
CA ALA A 116 -16.13 -2.80 6.13
C ALA A 116 -16.04 -1.58 7.05
N GLU A 117 -15.38 -0.50 6.64
CA GLU A 117 -15.20 0.69 7.47
C GLU A 117 -16.54 1.39 7.80
N PRO A 118 -17.46 1.62 6.83
CA PRO A 118 -18.79 2.16 7.13
C PRO A 118 -19.63 1.25 8.04
N VAL A 119 -19.61 -0.06 7.82
CA VAL A 119 -20.36 -1.03 8.64
C VAL A 119 -19.83 -1.03 10.08
N MET A 120 -18.51 -1.03 10.25
CA MET A 120 -17.89 -1.00 11.58
C MET A 120 -18.19 0.29 12.33
N HIS A 121 -18.12 1.46 11.67
CA HIS A 121 -18.49 2.74 12.28
C HIS A 121 -20.00 2.90 12.53
N TYR A 122 -20.85 2.25 11.72
CA TYR A 122 -22.30 2.19 11.97
C TYR A 122 -22.64 1.31 13.18
N MET A 123 -21.96 0.18 13.35
CA MET A 123 -22.18 -0.75 14.47
C MET A 123 -21.55 -0.28 15.79
N ALA A 124 -20.43 0.45 15.72
CA ALA A 124 -19.71 0.98 16.89
C ALA A 124 -19.27 2.45 16.67
N PRO A 125 -20.20 3.42 16.82
CA PRO A 125 -19.89 4.84 16.66
C PRO A 125 -18.88 5.30 17.72
N PRO A 126 -17.78 6.00 17.35
CA PRO A 126 -16.80 6.50 18.32
C PRO A 126 -17.37 7.53 19.30
N ASP A 127 -18.41 8.28 18.89
CA ASP A 127 -18.93 9.45 19.61
C ASP A 127 -20.39 9.30 20.10
N ALA A 128 -20.95 8.08 20.12
CA ALA A 128 -22.31 7.87 20.65
C ALA A 128 -22.50 6.50 21.30
N THR A 129 -23.28 6.47 22.38
CA THR A 129 -23.79 5.23 22.96
C THR A 129 -24.52 4.42 21.88
N PRO A 130 -24.31 3.08 21.80
CA PRO A 130 -25.09 2.21 20.93
C PRO A 130 -26.59 2.45 21.19
N GLU A 131 -27.40 2.54 20.12
CA GLU A 131 -28.87 2.75 20.14
C GLU A 131 -29.41 4.21 20.13
N SER A 132 -28.63 5.25 19.77
CA SER A 132 -29.23 6.61 19.62
C SER A 132 -29.98 6.84 18.29
N ILE A 133 -29.63 6.13 17.21
CA ILE A 133 -30.26 6.32 15.88
C ILE A 133 -31.70 5.77 15.84
N ARG A 134 -32.04 4.77 16.67
CA ARG A 134 -33.40 4.22 16.76
C ARG A 134 -34.38 5.14 17.52
N ARG A 135 -33.91 6.11 18.30
CA ARG A 135 -34.79 7.01 19.09
C ARG A 135 -35.23 8.28 18.35
N GLN A 136 -34.59 8.64 17.23
CA GLN A 136 -34.86 9.91 16.55
C GLN A 136 -35.83 9.80 15.35
N LYS A 137 -36.27 8.59 14.99
CA LYS A 137 -37.26 8.38 13.93
C LYS A 137 -38.40 7.47 14.38
N MET A 138 -39.19 7.97 15.33
CA MET A 138 -40.51 7.43 15.65
C MET A 138 -41.43 8.63 15.97
N PRO A 139 -42.41 8.98 15.13
CA PRO A 139 -43.61 9.66 15.62
C PRO A 139 -44.43 8.72 16.51
#